data_AF-A0A957F6Q2-F1
#
_entry.id   AF-A0A957F6Q2-F1
#
_cell.length_a   1.000
_cell.length_b   1.000
_cell.length_c   1.000
_cell.angle_alpha   90.00
_cell.angle_beta   90.00
_cell.angle_gamma   90.00
#
_symmetry.space_group_name_H-M   'P 1'
#
loop_
_entity.id
_entity.type
_entity.pdbx_description
1 polymer ?
#
loop_
_entity_poly.entity_id
_entity_poly.type
_entity_poly.pdbx_seq_one_letter_code
_entity_poly.pdbx_strand_id
1 'polypeptide(L)'
;MAKTAVSATITLPYSQVEARTASRFRHHAKPKEAPITSLLTSAELPTAVHAALRAWSHTASTPTDLLAGLLLVQAERASTGGHSPTTRRLATNHVLHRAIELLQAQDPVGAQVLTRRFMDGENVLLVAHQLNLSEDQVKRRQRDALASLTRILWEQETAVRHERTHTQLAQLPPPSYTQLLGVDHA
;
A
#
# COMPACT_ATOMS: atom_id res chain seq x y z
N MET A 1 -45.54 -30.19 33.05
CA MET A 1 -44.82 -31.13 33.94
C MET A 1 -43.37 -31.22 33.49
N ALA A 2 -42.46 -31.20 34.46
CA ALA A 2 -41.02 -31.07 34.33
C ALA A 2 -40.29 -32.37 33.90
N LYS A 3 -39.09 -32.23 33.34
CA LYS A 3 -37.86 -33.01 33.64
C LYS A 3 -36.71 -32.48 32.77
N THR A 4 -35.72 -31.79 33.34
CA THR A 4 -34.55 -32.28 34.10
C THR A 4 -33.40 -32.74 33.18
N ALA A 5 -32.25 -32.09 33.44
CA ALA A 5 -30.91 -32.27 32.92
C ALA A 5 -30.41 -33.72 32.81
N VAL A 6 -29.26 -33.92 32.15
CA VAL A 6 -28.09 -34.59 32.76
C VAL A 6 -26.83 -34.36 31.90
N SER A 7 -25.78 -33.96 32.61
CA SER A 7 -24.41 -33.73 32.20
C SER A 7 -23.75 -34.96 31.57
N ALA A 8 -22.93 -34.75 30.54
CA ALA A 8 -21.99 -35.76 30.05
C ALA A 8 -20.60 -35.53 30.66
N THR A 9 -20.22 -36.51 31.47
CA THR A 9 -18.95 -36.68 32.17
C THR A 9 -17.78 -36.84 31.19
N ILE A 10 -16.72 -36.04 31.36
CA ILE A 10 -15.44 -36.22 30.68
C ILE A 10 -14.55 -37.12 31.54
N THR A 11 -14.13 -38.25 30.97
CA THR A 11 -13.19 -39.22 31.53
C THR A 11 -11.85 -39.10 30.78
N LEU A 12 -10.80 -38.64 31.49
CA LEU A 12 -9.36 -38.82 31.14
C LEU A 12 -8.98 -40.31 31.36
N PRO A 13 -7.78 -40.86 31.01
CA PRO A 13 -6.48 -40.25 30.64
C PRO A 13 -5.70 -41.01 29.52
N TYR A 14 -4.51 -40.54 29.10
CA TYR A 14 -3.27 -41.35 29.03
C TYR A 14 -2.07 -40.51 28.60
N SER A 15 -1.03 -40.56 29.42
CA SER A 15 0.30 -40.00 29.23
C SER A 15 1.18 -40.91 28.37
N GLN A 16 2.02 -40.27 27.53
CA GLN A 16 3.35 -40.69 27.06
C GLN A 16 3.53 -42.05 26.36
N VAL A 17 3.89 -41.99 25.06
CA VAL A 17 4.95 -42.74 24.33
C VAL A 17 5.17 -41.88 23.06
N GLU A 18 6.31 -41.35 22.62
CA GLU A 18 7.65 -41.92 22.44
C GLU A 18 8.63 -40.77 22.12
N ALA A 19 9.87 -40.90 22.57
CA ALA A 19 10.99 -40.03 22.20
C ALA A 19 11.75 -40.60 20.98
N ARG A 20 12.51 -39.72 20.30
CA ARG A 20 13.40 -39.89 19.12
C ARG A 20 12.66 -39.58 17.80
N THR A 21 13.10 -38.65 16.97
CA THR A 21 14.44 -38.59 16.35
C THR A 21 14.62 -37.24 15.64
N ALA A 22 15.89 -36.87 15.39
CA ALA A 22 16.36 -35.84 14.45
C ALA A 22 16.47 -34.39 14.93
N SER A 23 17.56 -34.15 15.66
CA SER A 23 18.35 -32.93 15.51
C SER A 23 18.89 -32.83 14.08
N ARG A 24 18.47 -31.82 13.32
CA ARG A 24 19.29 -31.16 12.29
C ARG A 24 18.58 -29.95 11.67
N PHE A 25 19.38 -28.91 11.44
CA PHE A 25 19.14 -27.68 10.70
C PHE A 25 18.69 -26.43 11.47
N ARG A 26 19.73 -25.66 11.81
CA ARG A 26 19.81 -24.21 11.80
C ARG A 26 18.78 -23.56 10.87
N HIS A 27 18.07 -22.54 11.35
CA HIS A 27 18.35 -21.15 11.01
C HIS A 27 17.55 -20.25 11.96
N HIS A 28 18.15 -19.11 12.31
CA HIS A 28 17.61 -18.10 13.20
C HIS A 28 16.14 -17.78 12.89
N ALA A 29 15.25 -18.07 13.84
CA ALA A 29 14.00 -17.35 13.95
C ALA A 29 14.36 -15.89 14.29
N LYS A 30 14.58 -15.07 13.25
CA LYS A 30 14.58 -13.62 13.42
C LYS A 30 13.24 -13.25 14.05
N PRO A 31 13.23 -12.38 15.08
CA PRO A 31 11.98 -11.88 15.63
C PRO A 31 11.16 -11.27 14.48
N LYS A 32 9.88 -11.62 14.46
CA LYS A 32 8.85 -11.02 13.60
C LYS A 32 8.68 -9.56 14.03
N GLU A 33 9.60 -8.71 13.57
CA GLU A 33 9.45 -7.26 13.68
C GLU A 33 8.14 -6.90 12.97
N ALA A 34 7.25 -6.24 13.72
CA ALA A 34 6.07 -5.61 13.16
C ALA A 34 6.50 -4.75 11.94
N PRO A 35 5.71 -4.69 10.86
CA PRO A 35 6.11 -3.91 9.70
C PRO A 35 6.23 -2.45 10.12
N ILE A 36 7.46 -2.00 10.31
CA ILE A 36 7.82 -0.60 10.13
C ILE A 36 7.24 -0.27 8.76
N THR A 37 6.31 0.68 8.70
CA THR A 37 5.69 1.14 7.46
C THR A 37 6.82 1.56 6.52
N SER A 38 7.30 0.64 5.67
CA SER A 38 8.45 0.88 4.81
C SER A 38 8.09 2.06 3.92
N LEU A 39 8.86 3.14 4.04
CA LEU A 39 8.69 4.32 3.21
C LEU A 39 8.93 3.87 1.76
N LEU A 40 7.86 3.85 0.96
CA LEU A 40 7.95 3.50 -0.46
C LEU A 40 8.95 4.45 -1.13
N THR A 41 9.97 3.87 -1.74
CA THR A 41 10.99 4.62 -2.48
C THR A 41 10.51 4.90 -3.91
N SER A 42 11.10 5.92 -4.56
CA SER A 42 10.77 6.25 -5.95
C SER A 42 10.96 5.07 -6.92
N ALA A 43 11.94 4.19 -6.64
CA ALA A 43 12.23 3.02 -7.47
C ALA A 43 11.17 1.91 -7.34
N GLU A 44 10.53 1.78 -6.19
CA GLU A 44 9.53 0.73 -5.92
C GLU A 44 8.11 1.16 -6.33
N LEU A 45 7.88 2.47 -6.42
CA LEU A 45 6.57 3.06 -6.72
C LEU A 45 5.93 2.55 -8.01
N PRO A 46 6.61 2.43 -9.17
CA PRO A 46 5.98 1.97 -10.40
C PRO A 46 5.36 0.57 -10.25
N THR A 47 6.08 -0.34 -9.60
CA THR A 47 5.63 -1.71 -9.36
C THR A 47 4.44 -1.73 -8.39
N ALA A 48 4.50 -0.92 -7.33
CA ALA A 48 3.43 -0.79 -6.35
C ALA A 48 2.14 -0.20 -6.97
N VAL A 49 2.27 0.84 -7.82
CA VAL A 49 1.14 1.46 -8.54
C VAL A 49 0.49 0.46 -9.48
N HIS A 50 1.28 -0.26 -10.28
CA HIS A 50 0.75 -1.27 -11.20
C HIS A 50 0.04 -2.40 -10.44
N ALA A 51 0.62 -2.89 -9.34
CA ALA A 51 -0.02 -3.88 -8.48
C ALA A 51 -1.32 -3.35 -7.87
N ALA A 52 -1.35 -2.08 -7.44
CA ALA A 52 -2.51 -1.47 -6.82
C ALA A 52 -3.66 -1.31 -7.82
N LEU A 53 -3.37 -0.91 -9.06
CA LEU A 53 -4.33 -0.85 -10.17
C LEU A 53 -4.88 -2.23 -10.53
N ARG A 54 -4.02 -3.25 -10.61
CA ARG A 54 -4.48 -4.62 -10.88
C ARG A 54 -5.42 -5.14 -9.78
N ALA A 55 -5.20 -4.71 -8.54
CA ALA A 55 -6.04 -5.07 -7.41
C ALA A 55 -7.32 -4.21 -7.29
N TRP A 56 -7.63 -3.30 -8.23
CA TRP A 56 -8.71 -2.31 -8.13
C TRP A 56 -10.05 -2.88 -7.65
N SER A 57 -10.50 -3.97 -8.27
CA SER A 57 -11.78 -4.65 -8.02
C SER A 57 -11.70 -5.82 -7.04
N HIS A 58 -10.49 -6.18 -6.56
CA HIS A 58 -10.30 -7.29 -5.63
C HIS A 58 -10.55 -6.83 -4.19
N THR A 59 -11.75 -7.11 -3.67
CA THR A 59 -12.18 -6.77 -2.30
C THR A 59 -11.59 -7.69 -1.23
N ALA A 60 -11.13 -8.88 -1.63
CA ALA A 60 -10.64 -9.91 -0.72
C ALA A 60 -9.23 -10.40 -1.13
N SER A 61 -8.35 -10.45 -0.13
CA SER A 61 -7.24 -11.42 -0.05
C SER A 61 -5.87 -11.08 -0.63
N THR A 62 -5.41 -9.83 -0.59
CA THR A 62 -3.95 -9.62 -0.48
C THR A 62 -3.63 -8.56 0.58
N PRO A 63 -2.92 -8.93 1.67
CA PRO A 63 -2.62 -8.03 2.79
C PRO A 63 -1.42 -7.13 2.51
N THR A 64 -0.99 -7.00 1.26
CA THR A 64 -0.02 -5.97 0.91
C THR A 64 -0.82 -4.68 0.82
N ASP A 65 -0.66 -3.85 1.84
CA ASP A 65 -1.05 -2.46 1.90
C ASP A 65 -0.25 -1.69 0.82
N LEU A 66 -0.50 -1.98 -0.47
CA LEU A 66 0.40 -1.76 -1.62
C LEU A 66 0.90 -0.32 -1.73
N LEU A 67 0.08 0.65 -1.31
CA LEU A 67 0.41 2.07 -1.27
C LEU A 67 0.26 2.70 0.12
N ALA A 68 0.13 1.90 1.19
CA ALA A 68 -0.07 2.47 2.54
C ALA A 68 1.17 3.21 3.09
N GLY A 69 2.34 2.97 2.50
CA GLY A 69 3.55 3.73 2.80
C GLY A 69 3.53 5.17 2.28
N LEU A 70 2.61 5.52 1.38
CA LEU A 70 2.46 6.89 0.89
C LEU A 70 1.74 7.75 1.93
N LEU A 71 2.28 8.95 2.17
CA LEU A 71 1.64 9.95 3.02
C LEU A 71 0.27 10.36 2.47
N LEU A 72 0.11 10.40 1.14
CA LEU A 72 -1.19 10.66 0.50
C LEU A 72 -2.27 9.68 0.96
N VAL A 73 -1.96 8.38 0.96
CA VAL A 73 -2.91 7.34 1.38
C VAL A 73 -3.18 7.41 2.88
N GLN A 74 -2.15 7.74 3.67
CA GLN A 74 -2.32 7.92 5.12
C GLN A 74 -3.22 9.11 5.45
N ALA A 75 -3.08 10.24 4.73
CA ALA A 75 -3.92 11.42 4.90
C ALA A 75 -5.38 11.12 4.54
N GLU A 76 -5.64 10.46 3.41
CA GLU A 76 -6.99 10.07 2.99
C GLU A 76 -7.65 9.08 3.98
N ARG A 77 -6.87 8.15 4.55
CA ARG A 77 -7.34 7.25 5.61
C ARG A 77 -7.71 8.00 6.89
N ALA A 78 -6.88 8.97 7.29
CA ALA A 78 -7.14 9.78 8.49
C ALA A 78 -8.45 10.57 8.36
N SER A 79 -8.72 11.14 7.17
CA SER A 79 -9.96 11.85 6.88
C SER A 79 -11.21 10.96 6.92
N THR A 80 -11.07 9.67 6.59
CA THR A 80 -12.20 8.72 6.54
C THR A 80 -12.46 8.03 7.89
N GLY A 81 -11.56 8.17 8.88
CA GLY A 81 -11.75 7.67 10.26
C GLY A 81 -11.74 6.14 10.45
N GLY A 82 -11.56 5.36 9.38
CA GLY A 82 -11.66 3.90 9.41
C GLY A 82 -10.33 3.17 9.28
N HIS A 83 -10.09 2.21 10.16
CA HIS A 83 -8.90 1.32 10.13
C HIS A 83 -9.18 -0.02 9.45
N SER A 84 -10.42 -0.25 9.02
CA SER A 84 -10.85 -1.48 8.34
C SER A 84 -10.07 -1.69 7.03
N PRO A 85 -9.74 -2.94 6.64
CA PRO A 85 -9.14 -3.25 5.35
C PRO A 85 -9.89 -2.61 4.16
N THR A 86 -11.23 -2.58 4.23
CA THR A 86 -12.07 -1.94 3.21
C THR A 86 -11.82 -0.45 3.11
N THR A 87 -11.68 0.25 4.25
CA THR A 87 -11.38 1.69 4.28
C THR A 87 -9.99 1.98 3.73
N ARG A 88 -8.99 1.13 4.03
CA ARG A 88 -7.63 1.28 3.48
C ARG A 88 -7.63 1.13 1.96
N ARG A 89 -8.39 0.16 1.45
CA ARG A 89 -8.56 -0.05 0.00
C ARG A 89 -9.25 1.15 -0.65
N LEU A 90 -10.33 1.63 -0.05
CA LEU A 90 -11.07 2.79 -0.55
C LEU A 90 -10.19 4.03 -0.63
N ALA A 91 -9.39 4.31 0.40
CA ALA A 91 -8.43 5.42 0.38
C ALA A 91 -7.39 5.26 -0.74
N THR A 92 -6.87 4.05 -0.95
CA THR A 92 -5.92 3.78 -2.05
C THR A 92 -6.58 3.99 -3.42
N ASN A 93 -7.79 3.47 -3.61
CA ASN A 93 -8.55 3.64 -4.85
C ASN A 93 -8.89 5.12 -5.09
N HIS A 94 -9.22 5.90 -4.05
CA HIS A 94 -9.49 7.33 -4.16
C HIS A 94 -8.23 8.11 -4.62
N VAL A 95 -7.07 7.83 -4.03
CA VAL A 95 -5.79 8.43 -4.46
C VAL A 95 -5.48 8.10 -5.92
N LEU A 96 -5.63 6.83 -6.31
CA LEU A 96 -5.41 6.40 -7.70
C LEU A 96 -6.40 7.04 -8.67
N HIS A 97 -7.67 7.16 -8.31
CA HIS A 97 -8.69 7.81 -9.13
C HIS A 97 -8.33 9.27 -9.39
N ARG A 98 -8.02 10.03 -8.33
CA ARG A 98 -7.61 11.43 -8.44
C ARG A 98 -6.36 11.60 -9.30
N ALA A 99 -5.40 10.68 -9.18
CA ALA A 99 -4.20 10.72 -10.03
C ALA A 99 -4.52 10.42 -11.51
N ILE A 100 -5.49 9.55 -11.80
CA ILE A 100 -5.97 9.30 -13.17
C ILE A 100 -6.72 10.51 -13.72
N GLU A 101 -7.51 11.22 -12.91
CA GLU A 101 -8.17 12.48 -13.33
C GLU A 101 -7.14 13.55 -13.73
N LEU A 102 -6.02 13.63 -13.00
CA LEU A 102 -4.92 14.52 -13.38
C LEU A 102 -4.17 14.06 -14.63
N LEU A 103 -4.01 12.74 -14.79
CA LEU A 103 -3.47 12.17 -16.02
C LEU A 103 -4.37 12.50 -17.22
N GLN A 104 -5.69 12.45 -17.06
CA GLN A 104 -6.67 12.75 -18.11
C GLN A 104 -6.48 14.17 -18.68
N ALA A 105 -6.05 15.13 -17.86
CA ALA A 105 -5.75 16.49 -18.33
C ALA A 105 -4.47 16.58 -19.19
N GLN A 106 -3.50 15.67 -19.00
CA GLN A 106 -2.21 15.67 -19.70
C GLN A 106 -2.18 14.69 -20.89
N ASP A 107 -2.74 13.49 -20.70
CA ASP A 107 -2.86 12.43 -21.68
C ASP A 107 -4.25 11.79 -21.58
N PRO A 108 -5.24 12.37 -22.29
CA PRO A 108 -6.62 11.88 -22.30
C PRO A 108 -6.75 10.42 -22.72
N VAL A 109 -5.91 9.97 -23.66
CA VAL A 109 -6.00 8.63 -24.22
C VAL A 109 -5.34 7.61 -23.29
N GLY A 110 -4.20 7.96 -22.69
CA GLY A 110 -3.56 7.15 -21.67
C GLY A 110 -4.45 6.91 -20.46
N ALA A 111 -5.12 7.95 -19.96
CA ALA A 111 -6.09 7.83 -18.87
C ALA A 111 -7.26 6.91 -19.25
N GLN A 112 -7.86 7.06 -20.43
CA GLN A 112 -8.90 6.14 -20.92
C GLN A 112 -8.41 4.69 -21.01
N VAL A 113 -7.19 4.45 -21.49
CA VAL A 113 -6.60 3.10 -21.52
C VAL A 113 -6.49 2.54 -20.10
N LEU A 114 -6.05 3.32 -19.11
CA LEU A 114 -5.93 2.84 -17.72
C LEU A 114 -7.30 2.55 -17.10
N THR A 115 -8.26 3.47 -17.23
CA THR A 115 -9.63 3.30 -16.72
C THR A 115 -10.26 2.02 -17.26
N ARG A 116 -10.27 1.86 -18.57
CA ARG A 116 -10.85 0.68 -19.23
C ARG A 116 -10.18 -0.63 -18.81
N ARG A 117 -8.84 -0.65 -18.78
CA ARG A 117 -8.07 -1.87 -18.49
C ARG A 117 -8.15 -2.30 -17.04
N PHE A 118 -8.17 -1.37 -16.10
CA PHE A 118 -8.03 -1.68 -14.67
C PHE A 118 -9.31 -1.48 -13.88
N MET A 119 -10.13 -0.48 -14.22
CA MET A 119 -11.38 -0.18 -13.50
C MET A 119 -12.56 -0.93 -14.11
N ASP A 120 -12.66 -0.93 -15.44
CA ASP A 120 -13.75 -1.60 -16.16
C ASP A 120 -13.44 -3.09 -16.44
N GLY A 121 -12.18 -3.49 -16.30
CA GLY A 121 -11.73 -4.87 -16.50
C GLY A 121 -11.71 -5.33 -17.96
N GLU A 122 -11.70 -4.39 -18.91
CA GLU A 122 -11.68 -4.69 -20.34
C GLU A 122 -10.32 -5.26 -20.77
N ASN A 123 -10.34 -6.21 -21.70
CA ASN A 123 -9.12 -6.80 -22.26
C ASN A 123 -8.48 -5.89 -23.32
N VAL A 124 -7.22 -6.17 -23.69
CA VAL A 124 -6.44 -5.33 -24.63
C VAL A 124 -7.15 -5.16 -25.97
N LEU A 125 -7.73 -6.24 -26.50
CA LEU A 125 -8.38 -6.26 -27.81
C LEU A 125 -9.64 -5.40 -27.81
N LEU A 126 -10.46 -5.48 -26.75
CA LEU A 126 -11.66 -4.66 -26.61
C LEU A 126 -11.32 -3.17 -26.54
N VAL A 127 -10.30 -2.82 -25.75
CA VAL A 127 -9.81 -1.43 -25.64
C VAL A 127 -9.23 -0.94 -26.97
N ALA A 128 -8.48 -1.78 -27.67
CA ALA A 128 -7.94 -1.48 -29.00
C ALA A 128 -9.06 -1.14 -29.99
N HIS A 129 -10.10 -1.98 -30.02
CA HIS A 129 -11.27 -1.75 -30.86
C HIS A 129 -12.00 -0.45 -30.50
N GLN A 130 -12.31 -0.22 -29.22
CA GLN A 130 -13.07 0.97 -28.78
C GLN A 130 -12.32 2.28 -28.99
N LEU A 131 -10.98 2.27 -28.92
CA LEU A 131 -10.14 3.45 -29.12
C LEU A 131 -9.63 3.60 -30.56
N ASN A 132 -10.00 2.68 -31.47
CA ASN A 132 -9.48 2.62 -32.84
C ASN A 132 -7.94 2.59 -32.89
N LEU A 133 -7.32 1.77 -32.04
CA LEU A 133 -5.88 1.57 -31.95
C LEU A 133 -5.52 0.12 -32.25
N SER A 134 -4.27 -0.15 -32.61
CA SER A 134 -3.75 -1.51 -32.60
C SER A 134 -3.45 -1.99 -31.18
N GLU A 135 -3.43 -3.30 -30.94
CA GLU A 135 -3.06 -3.85 -29.63
C GLU A 135 -1.69 -3.38 -29.15
N ASP A 136 -0.72 -3.26 -30.07
CA ASP A 136 0.62 -2.77 -29.74
C ASP A 136 0.61 -1.29 -29.34
N GLN A 137 -0.22 -0.47 -29.98
CA GLN A 137 -0.44 0.91 -29.57
C GLN A 137 -1.07 0.97 -28.17
N VAL A 138 -2.05 0.13 -27.86
CA VAL A 138 -2.65 0.05 -26.51
C VAL A 138 -1.62 -0.36 -25.47
N LYS A 139 -0.79 -1.39 -25.74
CA LYS A 139 0.26 -1.85 -24.80
C LYS A 139 1.30 -0.74 -24.54
N ARG A 140 1.75 -0.05 -25.60
CA ARG A 140 2.68 1.09 -25.47
C ARG A 140 2.06 2.22 -24.67
N ARG A 141 0.85 2.67 -25.04
CA ARG A 141 0.08 3.71 -24.34
C ARG A 141 -0.14 3.37 -22.88
N GLN A 142 -0.51 2.14 -22.55
CA GLN A 142 -0.69 1.70 -21.16
C GLN A 142 0.60 1.85 -20.34
N ARG A 143 1.75 1.41 -20.90
CA ARG A 143 3.04 1.52 -20.20
C ARG A 143 3.45 2.98 -20.00
N ASP A 144 3.26 3.81 -21.03
CA ASP A 144 3.61 5.22 -20.97
C ASP A 144 2.67 5.97 -20.00
N ALA A 145 1.38 5.63 -19.99
CA ALA A 145 0.38 6.13 -19.04
C ALA A 145 0.69 5.71 -17.59
N LEU A 146 1.11 4.45 -17.36
CA LEU A 146 1.56 3.99 -16.04
C LEU A 146 2.78 4.77 -15.53
N ALA A 147 3.74 5.06 -16.41
CA ALA A 147 4.91 5.86 -16.06
C ALA A 147 4.50 7.31 -15.70
N SER A 148 3.62 7.92 -16.49
CA SER A 148 3.10 9.27 -16.22
C SER A 148 2.27 9.32 -14.93
N LEU A 149 1.41 8.33 -14.68
CA LEU A 149 0.64 8.22 -13.44
C LEU A 149 1.57 8.10 -12.22
N THR A 150 2.61 7.28 -12.33
CA THR A 150 3.62 7.10 -11.28
C THR A 150 4.34 8.41 -10.97
N ARG A 151 4.70 9.18 -12.01
CA ARG A 151 5.30 10.51 -11.85
C ARG A 151 4.35 11.47 -11.14
N ILE A 152 3.08 11.53 -11.53
CA ILE A 152 2.05 12.37 -10.88
C ILE A 152 1.94 12.03 -9.38
N LEU A 153 1.84 10.75 -9.04
CA LEU A 153 1.77 10.30 -7.65
C LEU A 153 3.04 10.66 -6.86
N TRP A 154 4.21 10.54 -7.48
CA TRP A 154 5.46 10.90 -6.83
C TRP A 154 5.58 12.41 -6.58
N GLU A 155 5.17 13.23 -7.54
CA GLU A 155 5.15 14.70 -7.40
C GLU A 155 4.23 15.12 -6.25
N GLN A 156 3.03 14.54 -6.19
CA GLN A 156 2.08 14.77 -5.09
C GLN A 156 2.62 14.31 -3.73
N GLU A 157 3.20 13.12 -3.65
CA GLU A 157 3.77 12.57 -2.42
C GLU A 157 4.93 13.46 -1.94
N THR A 158 5.76 13.94 -2.87
CA THR A 158 6.88 14.85 -2.57
C THR A 158 6.36 16.18 -2.03
N ALA A 159 5.32 16.75 -2.64
CA ALA A 159 4.68 17.98 -2.16
C ALA A 159 4.16 17.83 -0.71
N VAL A 160 3.45 16.73 -0.42
CA VAL A 160 2.96 16.44 0.95
C VAL A 160 4.10 16.26 1.94
N ARG A 161 5.20 15.59 1.55
CA ARG A 161 6.40 15.45 2.39
C ARG A 161 7.03 16.80 2.71
N HIS A 162 7.13 17.69 1.73
CA HIS A 162 7.67 19.04 1.94
C HIS A 162 6.80 19.86 2.88
N GLU A 163 5.48 19.86 2.68
CA GLU A 163 4.54 20.58 3.54
C GLU A 163 4.59 20.10 5.00
N ARG A 164 4.62 18.77 5.18
CA ARG A 164 4.75 18.15 6.51
C ARG A 164 6.07 18.52 7.18
N THR A 165 7.18 18.45 6.45
CA THR A 165 8.50 18.85 6.95
C THR A 165 8.51 20.32 7.36
N HIS A 166 7.97 21.21 6.51
CA HIS A 166 7.90 22.64 6.81
C HIS A 166 7.07 22.92 8.06
N THR A 167 5.92 22.27 8.20
CA THR A 167 5.05 22.39 9.38
C THR A 167 5.75 21.91 10.65
N GLN A 168 6.49 20.80 10.58
CA GLN A 168 7.26 20.29 11.71
C GLN A 168 8.41 21.21 12.10
N LEU A 169 9.13 21.76 11.12
CA LEU A 169 10.22 22.71 11.37
C LEU A 169 9.70 24.00 12.03
N ALA A 170 8.54 24.49 11.61
CA ALA A 170 7.92 25.68 12.19
C ALA A 170 7.48 25.50 13.66
N GLN A 171 7.30 24.24 14.10
CA GLN A 171 6.91 23.91 15.49
C GLN A 171 8.13 23.65 16.39
N LEU A 172 9.35 23.60 15.84
CA LEU A 172 10.55 23.43 16.66
C LEU A 172 10.82 24.72 17.44
N PRO A 173 11.13 24.62 18.75
CA PRO A 173 11.61 25.77 19.50
C PRO A 173 12.89 26.30 18.84
N PRO A 174 13.16 27.63 18.93
CA PRO A 174 14.36 28.21 18.34
C PRO A 174 15.59 27.47 18.87
N PRO A 175 16.59 27.18 18.02
CA PRO A 175 17.74 26.39 18.43
C PRO A 175 18.48 27.12 19.55
N SER A 176 18.45 26.54 20.75
CA SER A 176 19.16 27.06 21.92
C SER A 176 20.63 26.70 21.80
N TYR A 177 21.36 27.39 20.93
CA TYR A 177 22.83 27.34 20.88
C TYR A 177 23.41 28.15 22.05
N THR A 178 23.19 27.69 23.29
CA THR A 178 23.62 28.42 24.50
C THR A 178 24.87 27.83 25.15
N GLN A 179 25.39 26.70 24.67
CA GLN A 179 26.68 26.17 25.11
C GLN A 179 27.60 25.96 23.91
N LEU A 180 28.34 27.01 23.58
CA LEU A 180 29.66 26.86 22.98
C LEU A 180 30.50 26.08 24.00
N LEU A 181 30.55 24.76 23.86
CA LEU A 181 31.52 23.94 24.57
C LEU A 181 32.89 24.38 24.06
N GLY A 182 33.54 25.24 24.85
CA GLY A 182 34.92 25.64 24.64
C GLY A 182 35.77 24.38 24.57
N VAL A 183 36.46 24.21 23.44
CA VAL A 183 37.61 23.33 23.33
C VAL A 183 38.69 23.89 24.25
N ASP A 184 38.74 23.39 25.48
CA ASP A 184 39.92 23.59 26.32
C ASP A 184 41.07 22.81 25.69
N HIS A 185 41.95 23.57 25.03
CA HIS A 185 43.29 23.13 24.69
C HIS A 185 44.15 23.23 25.95
N ALA A 186 44.50 22.08 26.52
CA ALA A 186 45.65 21.93 27.42
C ALA A 186 46.25 20.54 27.28
#